data_AF-A0A7L0KA54-F1
#
_entry.id   AF-A0A7L0KA54-F1
#
_cell.length_a   1.000
_cell.length_b   1.000
_cell.length_c   1.000
_cell.angle_alpha   90.00
_cell.angle_beta   90.00
_cell.angle_gamma   90.00
#
_symmetry.space_group_name_H-M   'P 1'
#
loop_
_entity.id
_entity.type
_entity.pdbx_description
1 polymer ?
#
loop_
_entity_poly.entity_id
_entity_poly.type
_entity_poly.pdbx_seq_one_letter_code
_entity_poly.pdbx_strand_id
1 'polypeptide(L)'
;VSRHLMRPLIRMSLALQYQLQELTSLLRQKDAEIEDYRESGAALSRDRLRTEPFQEEMFLQNFMAESLPQICGAGDGQAFASALQQLYTAVTLQEAKQARKRHRSEDAESPAPAAETTGHPDPPPQSPEDKTASSSEGTMLTSSPVQKPRLPMAKGKPKKAKGLFS
;
A
#
# COMPACT_ATOMS: atom_id res chain seq x y z
N VAL A 1 28.13 14.17 3.82
CA VAL A 1 27.83 12.81 3.28
C VAL A 1 26.52 12.22 3.83
N SER A 2 26.26 12.26 5.14
CA SER A 2 25.10 11.55 5.75
C SER A 2 23.71 11.92 5.20
N ARG A 3 23.44 13.21 4.94
CA ARG A 3 22.11 13.69 4.50
C ARG A 3 21.74 13.37 3.06
N HIS A 4 22.72 13.34 2.16
CA HIS A 4 22.47 13.18 0.72
C HIS A 4 22.85 11.79 0.19
N LEU A 5 23.48 10.95 1.02
CA LEU A 5 23.92 9.64 0.57
C LEU A 5 23.46 8.55 1.54
N MET A 6 23.97 8.56 2.77
CA MET A 6 23.69 7.49 3.74
C MET A 6 22.20 7.35 4.05
N ARG A 7 21.52 8.45 4.43
CA ARG A 7 20.10 8.41 4.79
C ARG A 7 19.22 7.96 3.62
N PRO A 8 19.31 8.56 2.42
CA PRO A 8 18.55 8.10 1.28
C PRO A 8 18.82 6.64 0.93
N LEU A 9 20.09 6.20 0.89
CA LEU A 9 20.43 4.82 0.52
C LEU A 9 19.88 3.79 1.52
N ILE A 10 19.94 4.07 2.83
CA ILE A 10 19.34 3.21 3.87
C ILE A 10 17.81 3.13 3.70
N ARG A 11 17.16 4.25 3.38
CA ARG A 11 15.71 4.27 3.12
C ARG A 11 15.36 3.53 1.85
N MET A 12 16.17 3.64 0.80
CA MET A 12 16.01 2.90 -0.44
C MET A 12 16.18 1.40 -0.23
N SER A 13 17.18 0.96 0.54
CA SER A 13 17.36 -0.47 0.83
C SER A 13 16.17 -1.04 1.59
N LEU A 14 15.62 -0.29 2.55
CA LEU A 14 14.38 -0.68 3.24
C LEU A 14 13.18 -0.75 2.27
N ALA A 15 13.02 0.24 1.39
CA ALA A 15 11.93 0.24 0.41
C ALA A 15 12.02 -0.94 -0.56
N LEU A 16 13.21 -1.26 -1.06
CA LEU A 16 13.46 -2.41 -1.92
C LEU A 16 13.21 -3.74 -1.18
N GLN A 17 13.56 -3.81 0.10
CA GLN A 17 13.26 -4.99 0.93
C GLN A 17 11.75 -5.20 1.09
N TYR A 18 10.97 -4.13 1.29
CA TYR A 18 9.51 -4.21 1.32
C TYR A 18 8.94 -4.65 -0.02
N GLN A 19 9.44 -4.10 -1.14
CA GLN A 19 9.02 -4.54 -2.48
C GLN A 19 9.29 -6.03 -2.71
N LEU A 20 10.45 -6.53 -2.28
CA LEU A 20 10.76 -7.95 -2.35
C LEU A 20 9.74 -8.80 -1.58
N GLN A 21 9.38 -8.39 -0.36
CA GLN A 21 8.37 -9.09 0.44
C GLN A 21 6.99 -9.09 -0.23
N GLU A 22 6.56 -7.97 -0.79
CA GLU A 22 5.28 -7.87 -1.51
C GLU A 22 5.28 -8.79 -2.75
N LEU A 23 6.38 -8.81 -3.51
CA LEU A 23 6.53 -9.68 -4.68
C LEU A 23 6.54 -11.16 -4.29
N THR A 24 7.25 -11.53 -3.23
CA THR A 24 7.24 -12.90 -2.68
C THR A 24 5.83 -13.32 -2.29
N SER A 25 5.08 -12.45 -1.61
CA SER A 25 3.68 -12.73 -1.24
C SER A 25 2.81 -12.92 -2.48
N LEU A 26 2.99 -12.08 -3.51
CA LEU A 26 2.24 -12.16 -4.76
C LEU A 26 2.54 -13.45 -5.53
N LEU A 27 3.81 -13.88 -5.57
CA LEU A 27 4.23 -15.12 -6.20
C LEU A 27 3.62 -16.33 -5.49
N ARG A 28 3.67 -16.38 -4.15
CA ARG A 28 3.01 -17.44 -3.37
C ARG A 28 1.50 -17.48 -3.61
N GLN A 29 0.85 -16.32 -3.73
CA GLN A 29 -0.57 -16.26 -4.07
C GLN A 29 -0.84 -16.82 -5.48
N LYS A 30 0.05 -16.55 -6.44
CA LYS A 30 -0.06 -17.08 -7.80
C LYS A 30 0.17 -18.59 -7.86
N ASP A 31 1.10 -19.12 -7.07
CA ASP A 31 1.30 -20.56 -6.98
C ASP A 31 0.08 -21.27 -6.38
N ALA A 32 -0.54 -20.68 -5.34
CA ALA A 32 -1.79 -21.20 -4.78
C ALA A 32 -2.93 -21.20 -5.81
N GLU A 33 -3.04 -20.14 -6.62
CA GLU A 33 -4.02 -20.06 -7.71
C GLU A 33 -3.75 -21.12 -8.78
N ILE A 34 -2.49 -21.36 -9.15
CA ILE A 34 -2.11 -22.41 -10.10
C ILE A 34 -2.46 -23.80 -9.55
N GLU A 35 -2.21 -24.05 -8.27
CA GLU A 35 -2.54 -25.33 -7.65
C GLU A 35 -4.06 -25.56 -7.58
N ASP A 36 -4.86 -24.53 -7.26
CA ASP A 36 -6.33 -24.60 -7.30
C ASP A 36 -6.86 -24.99 -8.69
N TYR A 37 -6.28 -24.44 -9.77
CA TYR A 37 -6.61 -24.86 -11.12
C TYR A 37 -6.29 -26.34 -11.37
N ARG A 38 -5.14 -26.83 -10.87
CA ARG A 38 -4.73 -28.23 -11.02
C ARG A 38 -5.63 -29.17 -10.23
N GLU A 39 -5.96 -28.83 -9.00
CA GLU A 39 -6.89 -29.58 -8.13
C GLU A 39 -8.31 -29.62 -8.73
N SER A 40 -8.72 -28.56 -9.41
CA SER A 40 -9.98 -28.47 -10.16
C SER A 40 -9.97 -29.27 -11.49
N GLY A 41 -8.86 -29.93 -11.83
CA GLY A 41 -8.72 -30.76 -13.03
C GLY A 41 -8.38 -29.97 -14.30
N ALA A 42 -8.00 -28.70 -14.20
CA ALA A 42 -7.50 -27.96 -15.34
C ALA A 42 -6.12 -28.50 -15.77
N ALA A 43 -5.95 -28.68 -17.08
CA ALA A 43 -4.69 -29.12 -17.68
C ALA A 43 -4.10 -27.99 -18.53
N LEU A 44 -2.77 -27.86 -18.49
CA LEU A 44 -2.05 -26.96 -19.38
C LEU A 44 -2.11 -27.46 -20.82
N SER A 45 -2.41 -26.56 -21.76
CA SER A 45 -2.35 -26.88 -23.20
C SER A 45 -0.94 -26.86 -23.76
N ARG A 46 0.00 -26.20 -23.06
CA ARG A 46 1.39 -26.03 -23.44
C ARG A 46 2.28 -26.24 -22.23
N ASP A 47 2.94 -27.39 -22.13
CA ASP A 47 3.74 -27.77 -20.96
C ASP A 47 4.90 -26.80 -20.66
N ARG A 48 5.47 -26.17 -21.69
CA ARG A 48 6.55 -25.16 -21.52
C ARG A 48 6.13 -23.90 -20.75
N LEU A 49 4.84 -23.71 -20.49
CA LEU A 49 4.34 -22.60 -19.66
C LEU A 49 4.28 -22.95 -18.18
N ARG A 50 4.52 -24.22 -17.82
CA ARG A 50 4.56 -24.65 -16.44
C ARG A 50 5.75 -23.99 -15.73
N THR A 51 5.48 -23.42 -14.57
CA THR A 51 6.50 -22.89 -13.67
C THR A 51 6.65 -23.82 -12.48
N GLU A 52 7.85 -23.86 -11.90
CA GLU A 52 8.06 -24.48 -10.61
C GLU A 52 7.55 -23.56 -9.50
N PRO A 53 7.04 -24.11 -8.37
CA PRO A 53 6.60 -23.30 -7.25
C PRO A 53 7.71 -22.40 -6.72
N PHE A 54 7.37 -21.14 -6.43
CA PHE A 54 8.31 -20.16 -5.93
C PHE A 54 8.79 -20.52 -4.51
N GLN A 55 10.11 -20.61 -4.35
CA GLN A 55 10.76 -20.86 -3.07
C GLN A 55 11.73 -19.72 -2.76
N GLU A 56 11.38 -18.92 -1.75
CA GLU A 56 12.08 -17.69 -1.39
C GLU A 56 13.54 -17.95 -1.00
N GLU A 57 13.80 -18.98 -0.21
CA GLU A 57 15.12 -19.33 0.27
C GLU A 57 16.06 -19.74 -0.87
N MET A 58 15.58 -20.56 -1.80
CA MET A 58 16.36 -20.95 -2.99
C MET A 58 16.59 -19.76 -3.91
N PHE A 59 15.58 -18.90 -4.10
CA PHE A 59 15.73 -17.67 -4.88
C PHE A 59 16.83 -16.77 -4.29
N LEU A 60 16.80 -16.53 -2.97
CA LEU A 60 17.80 -15.72 -2.29
C LEU A 60 19.19 -16.34 -2.36
N GLN A 61 19.29 -17.66 -2.19
CA GLN A 61 20.56 -18.38 -2.31
C GLN A 61 21.16 -18.22 -3.72
N ASN A 62 20.37 -18.46 -4.77
CA ASN A 62 20.80 -18.31 -6.15
C ASN A 62 21.15 -16.85 -6.47
N PHE A 63 20.37 -15.89 -5.96
CA PHE A 63 20.66 -14.47 -6.12
C PHE A 63 22.03 -14.12 -5.53
N MET A 64 22.34 -14.60 -4.32
CA MET A 64 23.62 -14.35 -3.66
C MET A 64 24.80 -15.00 -4.40
N ALA A 65 24.60 -16.19 -4.97
CA ALA A 65 25.65 -16.93 -5.67
C ALA A 65 25.92 -16.43 -7.09
N GLU A 66 24.88 -16.08 -7.84
CA GLU A 66 24.97 -15.84 -9.29
C GLU A 66 24.81 -14.36 -9.65
N SER A 67 23.78 -13.70 -9.09
CA SER A 67 23.41 -12.33 -9.47
C SER A 67 24.21 -11.27 -8.74
N LEU A 68 24.43 -11.45 -7.43
CA LEU A 68 25.12 -10.46 -6.60
C LEU A 68 26.54 -10.14 -7.11
N PRO A 69 27.39 -11.13 -7.48
CA PRO A 69 28.71 -10.83 -8.04
C PRO A 69 28.65 -9.98 -9.31
N GLN A 70 27.66 -10.21 -10.18
CA GLN A 70 27.47 -9.44 -11.41
C GLN A 70 27.08 -7.99 -11.11
N ILE A 71 26.17 -7.80 -10.14
CA ILE A 71 25.71 -6.47 -9.72
C ILE A 71 26.84 -5.69 -9.04
N CYS A 72 27.63 -6.33 -8.19
CA CYS A 72 28.77 -5.70 -7.51
C CYS A 72 29.96 -5.44 -8.44
N GLY A 73 30.07 -6.16 -9.56
CA GLY A 73 31.08 -5.94 -10.59
C GLY A 73 30.79 -4.76 -11.53
N ALA A 74 29.55 -4.21 -11.52
CA ALA A 74 29.16 -3.08 -12.36
C ALA A 74 29.72 -1.75 -11.81
N GLY A 75 30.90 -1.35 -12.31
CA GLY A 75 31.57 -0.11 -11.94
C GLY A 75 30.89 1.18 -12.42
N ASP A 76 31.29 2.29 -11.82
CA ASP A 76 31.08 3.68 -12.26
C ASP A 76 29.73 4.35 -11.93
N GLY A 77 28.85 3.70 -11.16
CA GLY A 77 27.60 4.32 -10.69
C GLY A 77 26.55 4.57 -11.79
N GLN A 78 26.82 4.17 -13.03
CA GLN A 78 25.87 4.27 -14.15
C GLN A 78 24.59 3.46 -13.88
N ALA A 79 24.72 2.28 -13.26
CA ALA A 79 23.58 1.46 -12.85
C ALA A 79 22.66 2.19 -11.85
N PHE A 80 23.24 3.03 -10.98
CA PHE A 80 22.44 3.86 -10.07
C PHE A 80 21.66 4.93 -10.85
N ALA A 81 22.33 5.64 -11.77
CA ALA A 81 21.69 6.69 -12.57
C ALA A 81 20.55 6.14 -13.44
N SER A 82 20.71 4.94 -14.01
CA SER A 82 19.70 4.33 -14.88
C SER A 82 18.53 3.68 -14.12
N ALA A 83 18.79 2.96 -13.03
CA ALA A 83 17.77 2.15 -12.37
C ALA A 83 17.25 2.71 -11.03
N LEU A 84 18.09 3.43 -10.27
CA LEU A 84 17.81 3.79 -8.88
C LEU A 84 17.56 5.29 -8.66
N GLN A 85 17.89 6.16 -9.61
CA GLN A 85 17.75 7.62 -9.48
C GLN A 85 16.31 8.05 -9.18
N GLN A 86 15.32 7.40 -9.77
CA GLN A 86 13.89 7.70 -9.51
C GLN A 86 13.53 7.41 -8.05
N LEU A 87 13.93 6.25 -7.54
CA LEU A 87 13.67 5.87 -6.15
C LEU A 87 14.41 6.80 -5.17
N TYR A 88 15.66 7.15 -5.46
CA TYR A 88 16.41 8.13 -4.67
C TYR A 88 15.71 9.49 -4.61
N THR A 89 15.23 9.99 -5.76
CA THR A 89 14.52 11.28 -5.84
C THR A 89 13.21 11.24 -5.05
N ALA A 90 12.45 10.15 -5.14
CA ALA A 90 11.22 9.96 -4.37
C ALA A 90 11.49 9.93 -2.86
N VAL A 91 12.52 9.17 -2.44
CA VAL A 91 12.92 9.05 -1.02
C VAL A 91 13.36 10.41 -0.47
N THR A 92 14.26 11.11 -1.15
CA THR A 92 14.77 12.42 -0.70
C THR A 92 13.66 13.47 -0.63
N LEU A 93 12.75 13.49 -1.60
CA LEU A 93 11.58 14.37 -1.57
C LEU A 93 10.67 14.05 -0.37
N GLN A 94 10.45 12.77 -0.09
CA GLN A 94 9.64 12.34 1.05
C GLN A 94 10.30 12.71 2.38
N GLU A 95 11.60 12.54 2.51
CA GLU A 95 12.35 12.96 3.70
C GLU A 95 12.26 14.49 3.92
N ALA A 96 12.39 15.29 2.86
CA ALA A 96 12.24 16.73 2.93
C ALA A 96 10.82 17.16 3.36
N LYS A 97 9.78 16.49 2.84
CA LYS A 97 8.38 16.71 3.25
C LYS A 97 8.18 16.40 4.74
N GLN A 98 8.75 15.30 5.22
CA GLN A 98 8.64 14.91 6.63
C GLN A 98 9.40 15.86 7.57
N ALA A 99 10.58 16.34 7.16
CA ALA A 99 11.33 17.34 7.93
C ALA A 99 10.54 18.65 8.07
N ARG A 100 9.89 19.13 6.99
CA ARG A 100 9.03 20.32 7.04
C ARG A 100 7.82 20.12 7.95
N LYS A 101 7.20 18.93 7.94
CA LYS A 101 6.07 18.61 8.82
C LYS A 101 6.46 18.70 10.30
N ARG A 102 7.67 18.24 10.67
CA ARG A 102 8.18 18.33 12.05
C ARG A 102 8.36 19.78 12.48
N HIS A 103 9.05 20.59 11.67
CA HIS A 103 9.24 22.01 11.99
C HIS A 103 7.94 22.80 12.12
N ARG A 104 6.93 22.52 11.27
CA ARG A 104 5.62 23.19 11.38
C ARG A 104 4.83 22.76 12.63
N SER A 105 5.08 21.55 13.15
CA SER A 105 4.43 21.05 14.36
C SER A 105 5.04 21.65 15.63
N GLU A 106 6.33 22.00 15.60
CA GLU A 106 7.05 22.57 16.74
C GLU A 106 6.75 24.06 16.92
N ASP A 107 6.48 24.80 15.84
CA ASP A 107 6.21 26.25 15.85
C ASP A 107 4.75 26.61 16.22
N ALA A 108 3.89 25.60 16.38
CA ALA A 108 2.48 25.78 16.77
C ALA A 108 2.26 25.72 18.30
N GLU A 109 3.31 25.41 19.07
CA GLU A 109 3.21 25.20 20.52
C GLU A 109 4.06 26.24 21.29
N SER A 110 3.47 27.44 21.47
CA SER A 110 3.69 28.44 22.55
C SER A 110 4.58 29.69 22.27
N PRO A 111 4.30 30.89 22.86
CA PRO A 111 3.30 31.21 23.90
C PRO A 111 2.28 32.32 23.57
N ALA A 112 1.11 32.19 24.22
CA ALA A 112 0.12 33.25 24.36
C ALA A 112 0.70 34.45 25.15
N PRO A 113 0.34 35.71 24.84
CA PRO A 113 0.67 36.83 25.69
C PRO A 113 -0.23 36.79 26.93
N ALA A 114 0.39 36.61 28.10
CA ALA A 114 -0.25 36.88 29.37
C ALA A 114 -0.54 38.39 29.46
N ALA A 115 -1.83 38.74 29.54
CA ALA A 115 -2.27 40.02 30.08
C ALA A 115 -3.32 39.70 31.15
N GLU A 116 -2.87 39.83 32.40
CA GLU A 116 -3.66 39.71 33.61
C GLU A 116 -4.56 40.95 33.80
N THR A 117 -5.71 40.71 34.45
CA THR A 117 -6.26 41.49 35.57
C THR A 117 -7.61 42.23 35.41
N THR A 118 -8.52 41.79 36.30
CA THR A 118 -9.59 42.50 37.04
C THR A 118 -10.96 42.80 36.42
N GLY A 119 -12.01 42.21 37.04
CA GLY A 119 -13.36 42.77 37.11
C GLY A 119 -14.52 41.77 37.20
N HIS A 120 -14.91 41.40 38.43
CA HIS A 120 -16.04 40.52 38.84
C HIS A 120 -17.39 41.34 38.90
N PRO A 121 -18.57 40.85 39.39
CA PRO A 121 -19.70 40.23 38.66
C PRO A 121 -21.14 40.78 39.01
N ASP A 122 -22.18 40.10 38.49
CA ASP A 122 -23.54 39.85 39.07
C ASP A 122 -24.74 40.87 38.91
N PRO A 123 -26.04 40.48 39.04
CA PRO A 123 -26.89 39.85 38.00
C PRO A 123 -28.37 40.42 37.97
N PRO A 124 -29.51 39.70 37.70
CA PRO A 124 -30.65 40.16 36.87
C PRO A 124 -31.91 40.56 37.70
N PRO A 125 -33.12 40.83 37.13
CA PRO A 125 -34.13 39.75 36.99
C PRO A 125 -35.32 39.93 35.97
N GLN A 126 -36.09 38.82 35.78
CA GLN A 126 -37.54 38.68 35.44
C GLN A 126 -38.08 38.51 33.98
N SER A 127 -38.18 37.23 33.53
CA SER A 127 -39.37 36.39 33.15
C SER A 127 -40.67 36.97 32.51
N PRO A 128 -41.61 36.17 31.91
CA PRO A 128 -41.58 34.78 31.37
C PRO A 128 -42.40 34.53 30.04
N GLU A 129 -42.51 33.24 29.65
CA GLU A 129 -43.52 32.57 28.75
C GLU A 129 -43.31 32.74 27.22
N ASP A 130 -43.52 31.77 26.32
CA ASP A 130 -44.26 30.50 26.33
C ASP A 130 -43.72 29.59 25.18
N LYS A 131 -43.88 28.26 25.32
CA LYS A 131 -44.02 27.18 24.30
C LYS A 131 -43.13 27.16 23.03
N THR A 132 -42.57 26.05 22.56
CA THR A 132 -43.16 24.71 22.37
C THR A 132 -42.09 23.74 21.85
N ALA A 133 -42.20 22.45 22.25
CA ALA A 133 -41.84 21.21 21.53
C ALA A 133 -40.41 21.06 20.93
N SER A 134 -39.56 20.18 21.49
CA SER A 134 -39.43 18.74 21.14
C SER A 134 -38.87 18.53 19.71
N SER A 135 -37.78 17.81 19.45
CA SER A 135 -37.50 16.44 19.88
C SER A 135 -36.12 15.96 19.37
N SER A 136 -35.61 14.90 20.03
CA SER A 136 -34.83 13.77 19.51
C SER A 136 -33.30 13.78 19.68
N GLU A 137 -32.87 13.25 20.82
CA GLU A 137 -31.74 12.31 20.90
C GLU A 137 -32.12 10.95 20.27
N GLY A 138 -31.12 10.25 19.71
CA GLY A 138 -31.31 8.91 19.17
C GLY A 138 -30.00 8.20 18.86
N THR A 139 -29.37 7.64 19.88
CA THR A 139 -28.31 6.63 19.78
C THR A 139 -28.94 5.27 19.53
N MET A 140 -28.53 4.56 18.47
CA MET A 140 -28.16 3.14 18.48
C MET A 140 -27.94 2.60 17.06
N LEU A 141 -26.90 1.77 16.94
CA LEU A 141 -26.80 0.49 16.20
C LEU A 141 -27.47 0.46 14.80
N THR A 142 -26.78 0.04 13.74
CA THR A 142 -26.72 -1.40 13.41
C THR A 142 -25.86 -1.62 12.16
N SER A 143 -25.23 -2.79 12.17
CA SER A 143 -24.51 -3.48 11.10
C SER A 143 -25.19 -3.46 9.72
N SER A 144 -24.40 -3.19 8.68
CA SER A 144 -24.80 -3.39 7.28
C SER A 144 -24.21 -4.70 6.73
N PRO A 145 -25.01 -5.61 6.14
CA PRO A 145 -24.52 -6.80 5.46
C PRO A 145 -24.22 -6.51 3.98
N VAL A 146 -22.99 -6.82 3.53
CA VAL A 146 -22.60 -6.82 2.12
C VAL A 146 -23.20 -8.07 1.45
N GLN A 147 -24.21 -7.88 0.60
CA GLN A 147 -24.74 -8.93 -0.27
C GLN A 147 -24.12 -8.82 -1.67
N LYS A 148 -23.30 -9.80 -2.03
CA LYS A 148 -23.30 -10.46 -3.36
C LYS A 148 -23.94 -11.84 -3.10
N PRO A 149 -24.64 -12.53 -4.05
CA PRO A 149 -24.24 -12.68 -5.46
C PRO A 149 -25.38 -12.98 -6.47
N ARG A 150 -25.43 -12.44 -7.70
CA ARG A 150 -26.15 -13.12 -8.81
C ARG A 150 -25.53 -12.86 -10.18
N LEU A 151 -24.91 -13.89 -10.75
CA LEU A 151 -24.68 -14.05 -12.18
C LEU A 151 -25.86 -14.81 -12.79
N PRO A 152 -26.48 -14.35 -13.90
CA PRO A 152 -27.42 -15.17 -14.65
C PRO A 152 -26.68 -16.13 -15.60
N MET A 153 -27.04 -17.40 -15.52
CA MET A 153 -26.51 -18.50 -16.33
C MET A 153 -27.38 -18.76 -17.58
N ALA A 154 -26.68 -19.00 -18.70
CA ALA A 154 -26.98 -19.84 -19.87
C ALA A 154 -28.23 -19.59 -20.75
N LYS A 155 -27.99 -19.47 -22.08
CA LYS A 155 -28.24 -20.56 -23.06
C LYS A 155 -27.82 -20.16 -24.48
N GLY A 156 -26.94 -20.94 -25.10
CA GLY A 156 -26.67 -20.93 -26.54
C GLY A 156 -26.16 -22.31 -26.98
N LYS A 157 -26.97 -23.04 -27.74
CA LYS A 157 -26.71 -24.39 -28.28
C LYS A 157 -25.65 -24.38 -29.40
N PRO A 158 -25.01 -25.53 -29.72
CA PRO A 158 -23.75 -25.59 -30.45
C PRO A 158 -23.91 -25.45 -31.97
N LYS A 159 -22.90 -24.88 -32.65
CA LYS A 159 -22.74 -25.00 -34.10
C LYS A 159 -21.37 -25.58 -34.44
N LYS A 160 -21.40 -26.73 -35.14
CA LYS A 160 -20.26 -27.39 -35.81
C LYS A 160 -19.72 -26.50 -36.94
N ALA A 161 -18.40 -26.40 -37.05
CA ALA A 161 -17.66 -26.22 -38.30
C ALA A 161 -16.27 -26.85 -38.09
N LYS A 162 -16.06 -28.08 -38.60
CA LYS A 162 -15.28 -28.38 -39.82
C LYS A 162 -13.90 -27.71 -39.80
N GLY A 163 -12.89 -28.55 -39.58
CA GLY A 163 -11.51 -28.15 -39.36
C GLY A 163 -10.85 -27.47 -40.55
N LEU A 164 -9.76 -26.78 -40.23
CA LEU A 164 -8.76 -26.29 -41.16
C LEU A 164 -7.41 -26.46 -40.47
N PHE A 165 -6.82 -27.65 -40.61
CA PHE A 165 -5.38 -27.72 -40.77
C PHE A 165 -5.07 -27.17 -42.17
N SER A 166 -4.34 -26.07 -42.22
CA SER A 166 -3.44 -25.67 -43.31
C SER A 166 -2.42 -24.72 -42.69
#